data_AF-E4XZ19-F1
#
_entry.id   AF-E4XZ19-F1
#
_cell.length_a   1.000
_cell.length_b   1.000
_cell.length_c   1.000
_cell.angle_alpha   90.00
_cell.angle_beta   90.00
_cell.angle_gamma   90.00
#
_symmetry.space_group_name_H-M   'P 1'
#
loop_
_entity.id
_entity.type
_entity.pdbx_description
1 polymer ?
#
loop_
_entity_poly.entity_id
_entity_poly.type
_entity_poly.pdbx_seq_one_letter_code
_entity_poly.pdbx_strand_id
1 'polypeptide(L)'
;MGKGAQIDPVAIDEIHKDHVRKEIVASKHWASKFQYYKDENIKMQDETKVLQAETSHLAEEIPDWRESLPVARPEPSPQVPTTTAGRIGWRSSLPQYKLEIYGDHGNCRRGDIVKKFEWPSEGL
;
A
#
# COMPACT_ATOMS: atom_id res chain seq x y z
N MET A 1 8.85 35.35 16.95
CA MET A 1 8.04 35.08 15.75
C MET A 1 8.98 35.11 14.55
N GLY A 2 9.23 33.96 13.92
CA GLY A 2 10.11 33.88 12.75
C GLY A 2 9.43 34.54 11.56
N LYS A 3 10.09 35.50 10.92
CA LYS A 3 9.64 36.07 9.65
C LYS A 3 9.66 34.93 8.62
N GLY A 4 8.50 34.54 8.09
CA GLY A 4 8.42 33.63 6.97
C GLY A 4 9.26 34.20 5.82
N ALA A 5 10.13 33.38 5.23
CA ALA A 5 10.97 33.80 4.11
C ALA A 5 10.06 34.25 2.96
N GLN A 6 10.12 35.53 2.62
CA GLN A 6 9.43 36.07 1.46
C GLN A 6 10.17 35.58 0.22
N ILE A 7 9.51 34.70 -0.55
CA ILE A 7 10.09 34.11 -1.75
C ILE A 7 9.99 35.13 -2.88
N ASP A 8 11.10 35.37 -3.58
CA ASP A 8 11.16 36.27 -4.73
C ASP A 8 10.28 35.72 -5.87
N PRO A 9 9.25 36.46 -6.33
CA PRO A 9 8.39 36.01 -7.42
C PRO A 9 9.15 35.79 -8.73
N VAL A 10 10.26 36.48 -8.97
CA VAL A 10 11.11 36.30 -10.16
C VAL A 10 11.80 34.93 -10.11
N ALA A 11 12.32 34.55 -8.95
CA ALA A 11 12.93 33.23 -8.75
C ALA A 11 11.91 32.09 -8.95
N ILE A 12 10.66 32.27 -8.51
CA ILE A 12 9.59 31.30 -8.75
C ILE A 12 9.31 31.15 -10.25
N ASP A 13 9.22 32.25 -10.98
CA ASP A 13 8.98 32.24 -12.43
C ASP A 13 10.13 31.55 -13.20
N GLU A 14 11.38 31.81 -12.82
CA GLU A 14 12.53 31.13 -13.41
C GLU A 14 12.52 29.61 -13.18
N ILE A 15 12.15 29.16 -11.98
CA ILE A 15 11.99 27.74 -11.65
C ILE A 15 10.91 27.11 -12.54
N HIS A 16 9.78 27.78 -12.77
CA HIS A 16 8.73 27.27 -13.64
C HIS A 16 9.21 27.18 -15.09
N LYS A 17 9.90 28.20 -15.59
CA LYS A 17 10.48 28.20 -16.94
C LYS A 17 11.47 27.05 -17.13
N ASP A 18 12.30 26.78 -16.12
CA ASP A 18 13.24 25.66 -16.15
C ASP A 18 12.52 24.30 -16.20
N HIS A 19 11.49 24.09 -15.38
CA HIS A 19 10.67 22.87 -15.44
C HIS A 19 10.05 22.65 -16.82
N VAL A 20 9.44 23.68 -17.41
CA VAL A 20 8.84 23.59 -18.75
C VAL A 20 9.89 23.22 -19.81
N ARG A 21 11.09 23.82 -19.74
CA ARG A 21 12.18 23.47 -20.67
C ARG A 21 12.61 22.01 -20.51
N LYS A 22 12.77 21.54 -19.28
CA LYS A 22 13.13 20.15 -18.98
C LYS A 22 12.06 19.18 -19.45
N GLU A 23 10.78 19.52 -19.29
CA GLU A 23 9.66 18.71 -19.77
C GLU A 23 9.65 18.59 -21.30
N ILE A 24 9.85 19.69 -22.02
CA ILE A 24 9.94 19.67 -23.50
C ILE A 24 11.08 18.76 -23.97
N VAL A 25 12.25 18.86 -23.32
CA VAL A 25 13.39 17.99 -23.64
C VAL A 25 13.07 16.54 -23.28
N ALA A 26 12.52 16.28 -22.10
CA ALA A 26 12.14 14.94 -21.66
C ALA A 26 11.13 14.31 -22.62
N SER A 27 10.09 15.04 -23.04
CA SER A 27 9.06 14.58 -23.98
C SER A 27 9.67 14.16 -25.33
N LYS A 28 10.59 14.96 -25.88
CA LYS A 28 11.29 14.63 -27.13
C LYS A 28 12.13 13.36 -27.03
N HIS A 29 12.81 13.17 -25.89
CA HIS A 29 13.70 12.03 -25.68
C HIS A 29 12.99 10.83 -25.05
N TRP A 30 11.73 10.97 -24.62
CA TRP A 30 10.97 9.94 -23.93
C TRP A 30 10.83 8.70 -24.79
N ALA A 31 10.43 8.88 -26.05
CA ALA A 31 10.29 7.76 -26.99
C ALA A 31 11.62 7.02 -27.13
N SER A 32 12.71 7.71 -27.44
CA SER A 32 14.03 7.07 -27.60
C SER A 32 14.51 6.35 -26.33
N LYS A 33 14.30 6.95 -25.15
CA LYS A 33 14.74 6.37 -23.87
C LYS A 33 13.88 5.20 -23.42
N PHE A 34 12.57 5.22 -23.69
CA PHE A 34 11.61 4.27 -23.13
C PHE A 34 10.95 3.34 -24.16
N GLN A 35 11.33 3.43 -25.44
CA GLN A 35 10.77 2.57 -26.49
C GLN A 35 11.04 1.09 -26.22
N TYR A 36 12.20 0.75 -25.64
CA TYR A 36 12.53 -0.64 -25.28
C TYR A 36 11.48 -1.29 -24.37
N TYR A 37 10.81 -0.53 -23.48
CA TYR A 37 9.75 -1.07 -22.64
C TYR A 37 8.55 -1.53 -23.46
N LYS A 38 8.22 -0.84 -24.56
CA LYS A 38 7.14 -1.28 -25.45
C LYS A 38 7.55 -2.55 -26.18
N ASP A 39 8.77 -2.57 -26.70
CA ASP A 39 9.29 -3.70 -27.46
C ASP A 39 9.41 -4.96 -26.59
N GLU A 40 9.91 -4.82 -25.36
CA GLU A 40 9.96 -5.89 -24.36
C GLU A 40 8.56 -6.36 -23.96
N ASN A 41 7.61 -5.44 -23.78
CA ASN A 41 6.24 -5.83 -23.44
C ASN A 41 5.59 -6.63 -24.57
N ILE A 42 5.77 -6.21 -25.82
CA ILE A 42 5.30 -6.96 -26.99
C ILE A 42 5.95 -8.35 -27.04
N LYS A 43 7.27 -8.44 -26.85
CA LYS A 43 7.98 -9.72 -26.82
C LYS A 43 7.43 -10.66 -25.74
N MET A 44 7.26 -10.14 -24.52
CA MET A 44 6.68 -10.90 -23.41
C MET A 44 5.26 -11.36 -23.72
N GLN A 45 4.43 -10.52 -24.33
CA GLN A 45 3.08 -10.92 -24.73
C GLN A 45 3.11 -12.06 -25.75
N ASP A 46 3.99 -11.99 -26.75
CA ASP A 46 4.08 -13.03 -27.76
C ASP A 46 4.61 -14.35 -27.19
N GLU A 47 5.60 -14.30 -26.29
CA GLU A 47 6.07 -15.47 -25.53
C GLU A 47 4.94 -16.07 -24.68
N THR A 48 4.16 -15.26 -23.98
CA THR A 48 3.02 -15.77 -23.19
C THR A 48 1.93 -16.38 -24.05
N LYS A 49 1.66 -15.87 -25.26
CA LYS A 49 0.71 -16.47 -26.21
C LYS A 49 1.20 -17.83 -26.72
N VAL A 50 2.50 -17.95 -27.03
CA VAL A 50 3.10 -19.22 -27.45
C VAL A 50 3.00 -20.25 -26.32
N LEU A 51 3.41 -19.87 -25.11
CA LEU A 51 3.30 -20.72 -23.93
C LEU A 51 1.85 -21.11 -23.65
N GLN A 52 0.90 -20.18 -23.77
CA GLN A 52 -0.51 -20.46 -23.55
C GLN A 52 -1.08 -21.43 -24.60
N ALA A 53 -0.67 -21.29 -25.86
CA ALA A 53 -1.04 -22.23 -26.91
C ALA A 53 -0.45 -23.62 -26.64
N GLU A 54 0.82 -23.68 -26.23
CA GLU A 54 1.51 -24.90 -25.85
C GLU A 54 0.88 -25.56 -24.62
N THR A 55 0.54 -24.82 -23.57
CA THR A 55 -0.01 -25.38 -22.31
C THR A 55 -1.54 -25.50 -22.30
N SER A 56 -2.22 -25.11 -23.38
CA SER A 56 -3.69 -25.14 -23.46
C SER A 56 -4.28 -26.53 -23.16
N HIS A 57 -3.60 -27.59 -23.62
CA HIS A 57 -3.98 -28.98 -23.35
C HIS A 57 -3.78 -29.42 -21.88
N LEU A 58 -2.98 -28.69 -21.10
CA LEU A 58 -2.76 -28.97 -19.67
C LEU A 58 -3.81 -28.28 -18.77
N ALA A 59 -4.51 -27.28 -19.30
CA ALA A 59 -5.51 -26.52 -18.55
C ALA A 59 -6.85 -27.24 -18.39
N GLU A 60 -7.12 -28.27 -19.21
CA GLU A 60 -8.39 -29.00 -19.20
C GLU A 60 -8.56 -29.95 -18.00
N GLU A 61 -7.49 -30.23 -17.24
CA GLU A 61 -7.51 -31.27 -16.20
C GLU A 61 -7.55 -30.75 -14.76
N ILE A 62 -7.51 -29.44 -14.50
CA ILE A 62 -7.61 -28.92 -13.13
C ILE A 62 -9.08 -28.69 -12.81
N PRO A 63 -9.72 -29.54 -11.99
CA PRO A 63 -11.10 -29.30 -11.57
C PRO A 63 -11.12 -27.97 -10.81
N ASP A 64 -12.13 -27.12 -11.05
CA ASP A 64 -12.29 -25.91 -10.26
C ASP A 64 -12.53 -26.31 -8.80
N TRP A 65 -11.49 -26.18 -7.98
CA TRP A 65 -11.53 -26.52 -6.55
C TRP A 65 -12.59 -25.71 -5.81
N ARG A 66 -13.08 -24.60 -6.38
CA ARG A 66 -14.19 -23.82 -5.82
C ARG A 66 -15.52 -24.55 -5.91
N GLU A 67 -15.68 -25.44 -6.89
CA GLU A 67 -16.87 -26.29 -7.02
C GLU A 67 -16.85 -27.48 -6.05
N SER A 68 -15.66 -27.90 -5.61
CA SER A 68 -15.51 -28.97 -4.61
C SER A 68 -15.60 -28.47 -3.17
N LEU A 69 -15.50 -27.16 -2.95
CA LEU A 69 -15.75 -26.60 -1.63
C LEU A 69 -17.23 -26.79 -1.28
N PRO A 70 -17.55 -27.35 -0.11
CA PRO A 70 -18.91 -27.31 0.38
C PRO A 70 -19.30 -25.82 0.46
N VAL A 71 -20.30 -25.43 -0.32
CA VAL A 71 -21.00 -24.16 -0.15
C VAL A 71 -21.66 -24.25 1.21
N ALA A 72 -20.91 -23.95 2.26
CA ALA A 72 -21.43 -23.72 3.58
C ALA A 72 -22.40 -22.56 3.40
N ARG A 73 -23.70 -22.86 3.35
CA ARG A 73 -24.72 -21.86 3.64
C ARG A 73 -24.35 -21.38 5.04
N PRO A 74 -23.78 -20.17 5.18
CA PRO A 74 -23.43 -19.70 6.50
C PRO A 74 -24.76 -19.66 7.26
N GLU A 75 -24.86 -20.42 8.34
CA GLU A 75 -25.89 -20.15 9.35
C GLU A 75 -25.85 -18.65 9.62
N PRO A 76 -27.01 -17.98 9.74
CA PRO A 76 -27.04 -16.54 9.96
C PRO A 76 -26.13 -16.22 11.14
N SER A 77 -25.25 -15.22 10.96
CA SER A 77 -24.35 -14.78 12.02
C SER A 77 -25.13 -14.63 13.32
N PRO A 78 -24.63 -15.16 14.45
CA PRO A 78 -25.32 -15.00 15.72
C PRO A 78 -25.59 -13.52 15.96
N GLN A 79 -26.77 -13.21 16.50
CA GLN A 79 -27.13 -11.83 16.78
C GLN A 79 -26.02 -11.17 17.59
N VAL A 80 -25.56 -10.01 17.11
CA VAL A 80 -24.58 -9.21 17.84
C VAL A 80 -25.16 -8.98 19.24
N PRO A 81 -24.44 -9.34 20.32
CA PRO A 81 -24.98 -9.20 21.66
C PRO A 81 -25.25 -7.72 21.92
N THR A 82 -26.53 -7.39 22.13
CA THR A 82 -26.97 -6.04 22.50
C THR A 82 -26.54 -5.77 23.94
N THR A 83 -25.29 -5.37 24.12
CA THR A 83 -24.84 -4.88 25.41
C THR A 83 -25.31 -3.43 25.57
N THR A 84 -25.75 -3.05 26.77
CA THR A 84 -26.00 -1.64 27.14
C THR A 84 -24.73 -0.78 27.02
N ALA A 85 -23.59 -1.42 26.74
CA ALA A 85 -22.29 -0.83 26.59
C ALA A 85 -21.89 -0.73 25.10
N GLY A 86 -22.40 0.29 24.42
CA GLY A 86 -21.63 0.99 23.36
C GLY A 86 -20.33 1.65 23.89
N ARG A 87 -19.84 1.21 25.06
CA ARG A 87 -18.74 1.74 25.85
C ARG A 87 -17.57 0.78 25.95
N ILE A 88 -17.64 -0.42 25.35
CA ILE A 88 -16.45 -1.25 25.16
C ILE A 88 -15.73 -0.71 23.92
N GLY A 89 -15.08 0.42 24.10
CA GLY A 89 -14.20 1.03 23.13
C GLY A 89 -12.94 1.47 23.83
N TRP A 90 -11.86 1.59 23.08
CA TRP A 90 -10.52 2.05 23.49
C TRP A 90 -10.47 3.45 24.16
N ARG A 91 -11.64 4.02 24.50
CA ARG A 91 -11.86 5.33 25.13
C ARG A 91 -12.79 5.25 26.36
N SER A 92 -13.08 4.07 26.90
CA SER A 92 -13.80 3.97 28.16
C SER A 92 -12.98 4.59 29.30
N SER A 93 -13.56 5.55 30.01
CA SER A 93 -12.92 6.22 31.15
C SER A 93 -12.98 5.41 32.46
N LEU A 94 -13.66 4.26 32.45
CA LEU A 94 -13.79 3.42 33.63
C LEU A 94 -12.63 2.39 33.69
N PRO A 95 -11.88 2.31 34.81
CA PRO A 95 -10.69 1.47 34.94
C PRO A 95 -10.93 -0.02 34.65
N GLN A 96 -12.10 -0.52 35.04
CA GLN A 96 -12.51 -1.92 34.87
C GLN A 96 -12.68 -2.37 33.41
N TYR A 97 -12.69 -1.43 32.45
CA TYR A 97 -12.81 -1.72 31.02
C TYR A 97 -11.53 -1.39 30.25
N LYS A 98 -10.41 -1.18 30.94
CA LYS A 98 -9.09 -0.97 30.34
C LYS A 98 -8.51 -2.32 29.89
N LEU A 99 -8.81 -2.68 28.64
CA LEU A 99 -8.33 -3.93 28.00
C LEU A 99 -6.86 -3.85 27.53
N GLU A 100 -6.18 -2.72 27.75
CA GLU A 100 -4.76 -2.51 27.44
C GLU A 100 -3.88 -3.33 28.41
N ILE A 101 -3.47 -4.52 27.97
CA ILE A 101 -2.58 -5.44 28.72
C ILE A 101 -1.22 -4.78 29.02
N TYR A 102 -0.81 -3.80 28.20
CA TYR A 102 0.54 -3.21 28.25
C TYR A 102 0.69 -1.99 29.16
N GLY A 103 -0.37 -1.59 29.87
CA GLY A 103 -0.28 -0.58 30.93
C GLY A 103 0.21 0.80 30.48
N ASP A 104 0.11 1.74 31.39
CA ASP A 104 0.50 3.14 31.25
C ASP A 104 1.92 3.28 30.68
N HIS A 105 2.05 3.83 29.46
CA HIS A 105 3.34 4.16 28.85
C HIS A 105 3.93 5.42 29.49
N GLY A 106 4.05 5.42 30.81
CA GLY A 106 4.55 6.55 31.59
C GLY A 106 5.99 6.95 31.27
N ASN A 107 6.75 6.14 30.52
CA ASN A 107 8.16 6.43 30.21
C ASN A 107 8.60 6.03 28.78
N CYS A 108 7.70 5.66 27.86
CA CYS A 108 8.11 5.37 26.48
C CYS A 108 7.99 6.64 25.63
N ARG A 109 9.13 7.22 25.23
CA ARG A 109 9.12 8.24 24.16
C ARG A 109 8.47 7.61 22.92
N ARG A 110 7.42 8.26 22.41
CA ARG A 110 6.66 7.85 21.23
C ARG A 110 7.65 7.70 20.06
N GLY A 111 7.86 6.49 19.54
CA GLY A 111 8.66 6.25 18.32
C GLY A 111 9.87 5.31 18.44
N ASP A 112 10.24 4.81 19.62
CA ASP A 112 11.41 3.93 19.75
C ASP A 112 11.06 2.45 19.51
N ILE A 113 10.64 2.14 18.27
CA ILE A 113 10.29 0.80 17.80
C ILE A 113 11.53 -0.10 17.84
N VAL A 114 12.70 0.49 17.56
CA VAL A 114 14.02 -0.17 17.59
C VAL A 114 14.28 -0.78 18.97
N LYS A 115 14.10 0.00 20.04
CA LYS A 115 14.31 -0.51 21.40
C LYS A 115 13.24 -1.50 21.87
N LYS A 116 11.99 -1.34 21.43
CA LYS A 116 10.88 -2.21 21.86
C LYS A 116 10.90 -3.59 21.21
N PHE A 117 11.33 -3.67 19.96
CA PHE A 117 11.30 -4.90 19.19
C PHE A 117 12.69 -5.46 18.91
N GLU A 118 13.73 -4.89 19.53
CA GLU A 118 15.14 -5.20 19.25
C GLU A 118 15.42 -5.15 17.74
N TRP A 119 14.78 -4.19 17.05
CA TRP A 119 14.82 -4.13 15.60
C TRP A 119 16.22 -3.72 15.16
N PRO A 120 16.84 -4.41 14.18
CA PRO A 120 18.15 -4.03 13.68
C PRO A 120 18.11 -2.62 13.08
N SER A 121 19.13 -1.81 13.37
CA SER A 121 19.24 -0.42 12.90
C SER A 121 19.34 -0.29 11.39
N GLU A 122 19.62 -1.39 10.69
CA GLU A 122 19.70 -1.49 9.23
C GLU A 122 18.32 -1.43 8.55
N GLY A 123 17.23 -1.58 9.31
CA GLY A 123 15.86 -1.58 8.80
C GLY A 123 15.13 -0.23 8.82
N LEU A 124 15.84 0.89 9.00
CA LEU A 124 15.33 2.26 8.98
C LEU A 124 15.88 3.08 7.80
#